data_AF-A0A7Y0S1U1-F1
#
_entry.id   AF-A0A7Y0S1U1-F1
#
_cell.length_a   1.000
_cell.length_b   1.000
_cell.length_c   1.000
_cell.angle_alpha   90.00
_cell.angle_beta   90.00
_cell.angle_gamma   90.00
#
_symmetry.space_group_name_H-M   'P 1'
#
loop_
_entity.id
_entity.type
_entity.pdbx_description
1 polymer ?
#
loop_
_entity_poly.entity_id
_entity_poly.type
_entity_poly.pdbx_seq_one_letter_code
_entity_poly.pdbx_strand_id
1 'polypeptide(L)'
;VFGWLNPNAFMQAEPIPGKYSEKFAQIASSVNIWVAVGLAERAERAGAGSLPGAYNVYDSGILIKPDGEIVLHHRKVNVLGNAFDP
;
A
#
# COMPACT_ATOMS: atom_id res chain seq x y z
N VAL A 1 8.73 -5.38 1.30
CA VAL A 1 9.61 -4.24 0.95
C VAL A 1 9.79 -3.40 2.20
N PHE A 2 11.01 -3.22 2.70
CA PHE A 2 11.19 -2.48 3.95
C PHE A 2 11.31 -0.98 3.68
N GLY A 3 10.35 -0.24 4.21
CA GLY A 3 10.48 1.18 4.53
C GLY A 3 10.04 2.17 3.46
N TRP A 4 9.85 3.39 3.93
CA TRP A 4 9.58 4.58 3.15
C TRP A 4 10.71 4.83 2.13
N LEU A 5 10.35 5.18 0.90
CA LEU A 5 11.26 5.41 -0.26
C LEU A 5 12.08 4.20 -0.73
N ASN A 6 11.67 2.97 -0.41
CA ASN A 6 12.32 1.81 -1.00
C ASN A 6 11.92 1.65 -2.48
N PRO A 7 12.85 1.74 -3.45
CA PRO A 7 12.54 1.71 -4.87
C PRO A 7 11.94 0.37 -5.32
N ASN A 8 12.16 -0.72 -4.55
CA ASN A 8 11.54 -2.00 -4.84
C ASN A 8 10.01 -1.96 -4.71
N ALA A 9 9.42 -0.91 -4.10
CA ALA A 9 7.97 -0.73 -4.05
C ALA A 9 7.36 -0.73 -5.46
N PHE A 10 8.04 -0.15 -6.46
CA PHE A 10 7.55 -0.11 -7.84
C PHE A 10 7.46 -1.49 -8.51
N MET A 11 8.13 -2.51 -7.96
CA MET A 11 8.13 -3.88 -8.48
C MET A 11 7.38 -4.87 -7.59
N GLN A 12 7.33 -4.60 -6.29
CA GLN A 12 6.93 -5.56 -5.26
C GLN A 12 5.78 -5.07 -4.37
N ALA A 13 5.28 -3.85 -4.56
CA ALA A 13 4.03 -3.43 -3.92
C ALA A 13 2.89 -4.36 -4.36
N GLU A 14 1.89 -4.46 -3.49
CA GLU A 14 0.68 -5.23 -3.75
C GLU A 14 -0.52 -4.28 -3.74
N PRO A 15 -1.61 -4.64 -4.44
CA PRO A 15 -2.83 -3.85 -4.42
C PRO A 15 -3.47 -3.88 -3.03
N ILE A 16 -4.36 -2.92 -2.80
CA ILE A 16 -5.24 -2.88 -1.65
C ILE A 16 -6.68 -2.87 -2.19
N PRO A 17 -7.53 -3.85 -1.83
CA PRO A 17 -7.22 -5.05 -1.05
C PRO A 17 -6.22 -6.00 -1.74
N GLY A 18 -5.53 -6.81 -0.93
CA GLY A 18 -4.54 -7.78 -1.38
C GLY A 18 -3.66 -8.31 -0.25
N LYS A 19 -2.65 -9.10 -0.64
CA LYS A 19 -1.79 -9.92 0.23
C LYS A 19 -1.37 -9.28 1.55
N TYR A 20 -0.96 -8.01 1.55
CA TYR A 20 -0.51 -7.33 2.78
C TYR A 20 -1.68 -6.79 3.61
N SER A 21 -2.68 -6.15 2.98
CA SER A 21 -3.89 -5.69 3.69
C SER A 21 -4.66 -6.86 4.33
N GLU A 22 -4.68 -8.03 3.69
CA GLU A 22 -5.30 -9.25 4.24
C GLU A 22 -4.58 -9.76 5.50
N LYS A 23 -3.25 -9.67 5.54
CA LYS A 23 -2.49 -10.03 6.75
C LYS A 23 -2.84 -9.12 7.93
N PHE A 24 -3.01 -7.83 7.69
CA PHE A 24 -3.45 -6.90 8.74
C PHE A 24 -4.91 -7.14 9.14
N ALA A 25 -5.79 -7.52 8.20
CA ALA A 25 -7.15 -7.94 8.50
C ALA A 25 -7.21 -9.20 9.38
N GLN A 26 -6.34 -10.18 9.10
CA GLN A 26 -6.19 -11.36 9.94
C GLN A 26 -5.67 -11.01 11.34
N ILE A 27 -4.72 -10.08 11.45
CA ILE A 27 -4.26 -9.59 12.75
C ILE A 27 -5.42 -8.93 13.50
N ALA A 28 -6.13 -8.00 12.87
CA ALA A 28 -7.26 -7.29 13.49
C ALA A 28 -8.32 -8.25 14.06
N SER A 29 -8.71 -9.26 13.28
CA SER A 29 -9.69 -10.28 13.68
C SER A 29 -9.15 -11.26 14.72
N SER A 30 -7.89 -11.68 14.62
CA SER A 30 -7.31 -12.67 15.55
C SER A 30 -7.21 -12.17 17.00
N VAL A 31 -7.07 -10.86 17.21
CA VAL A 31 -6.95 -10.26 18.56
C VAL A 31 -8.06 -9.25 18.88
N ASN A 32 -9.07 -9.12 18.01
CA ASN A 32 -10.24 -8.26 18.17
C ASN A 32 -9.88 -6.78 18.46
N ILE A 33 -9.06 -6.18 17.58
CA ILE A 33 -8.65 -4.78 17.69
C ILE A 33 -8.86 -4.02 16.37
N TRP A 34 -8.92 -2.69 16.47
CA TRP A 34 -8.76 -1.81 15.32
C TRP A 34 -7.30 -1.77 14.89
N VAL A 35 -7.04 -1.78 13.59
CA VAL A 35 -5.70 -1.64 13.01
C VAL A 35 -5.68 -0.49 12.02
N ALA A 36 -4.82 0.50 12.26
CA ALA A 36 -4.46 1.53 11.29
C ALA A 36 -3.06 1.23 10.75
N VAL A 37 -2.91 1.14 9.43
CA VAL A 37 -1.62 0.78 8.81
C VAL A 37 -1.39 1.51 7.49
N GLY A 38 -0.14 1.94 7.29
CA GLY A 38 0.37 2.48 6.02
C GLY A 38 1.02 1.40 5.16
N LEU A 39 0.74 1.42 3.86
CA LEU A 39 1.21 0.45 2.86
C LEU A 39 1.55 1.16 1.55
N ALA A 40 2.58 0.67 0.87
CA ALA A 40 2.78 0.98 -0.55
C ALA A 40 1.75 0.20 -1.37
N GLU A 41 0.85 0.92 -2.05
CA GLU A 41 -0.22 0.35 -2.85
C GLU A 41 0.18 0.30 -4.31
N ARG A 42 0.20 -0.90 -4.90
CA ARG A 42 0.41 -1.09 -6.34
C ARG A 42 -0.83 -0.63 -7.12
N ALA A 43 -0.60 0.16 -8.15
CA ALA A 43 -1.62 0.60 -9.09
C ALA A 43 -1.39 -0.02 -10.50
N GLU A 44 -1.73 0.71 -11.55
CA GLU A 44 -1.46 0.33 -12.93
C GLU A 44 0.04 0.25 -13.25
N ARG A 45 0.37 -0.39 -14.38
CA ARG A 45 1.74 -0.43 -14.89
C ARG A 45 2.25 0.98 -15.15
N ALA A 46 3.51 1.23 -14.81
CA ALA A 46 4.18 2.48 -15.10
C ALA A 46 4.32 2.69 -16.61
N GLY A 47 4.33 3.95 -17.02
CA GLY A 47 4.35 4.37 -18.41
C GLY A 47 5.72 4.27 -19.07
N ALA A 48 5.80 4.76 -20.31
CA ALA A 48 7.07 4.88 -21.01
C ALA A 48 8.02 5.85 -20.28
N GLY A 49 9.27 5.43 -20.08
CA GLY A 49 10.29 6.19 -19.34
C GLY A 49 10.61 5.62 -17.96
N SER A 50 9.75 4.77 -17.41
CA SER A 50 9.96 4.13 -16.11
C SER A 50 10.78 2.84 -16.17
N LEU A 51 11.21 2.35 -15.00
CA LEU A 51 11.92 1.08 -14.89
C LEU A 51 11.14 -0.09 -15.54
N PRO A 52 11.83 -1.01 -16.25
CA PRO A 52 11.17 -2.16 -16.88
C PRO A 52 10.35 -3.00 -15.88
N GLY A 53 9.05 -3.14 -16.16
CA GLY A 53 8.15 -3.92 -15.33
C GLY A 53 7.62 -3.21 -14.08
N ALA A 54 7.89 -1.91 -13.93
CA ALA A 54 7.41 -1.12 -12.81
C ALA A 54 5.90 -0.86 -12.85
N TYR A 55 5.37 -0.51 -11.68
CA TYR A 55 4.01 -0.04 -11.45
C TYR A 55 4.05 1.35 -10.82
N ASN A 56 2.99 2.13 -11.06
CA ASN A 56 2.72 3.29 -10.22
C ASN A 56 2.39 2.82 -8.81
N VAL A 57 2.82 3.61 -7.81
CA VAL A 57 2.65 3.27 -6.40
C VAL A 57 2.10 4.46 -5.63
N TYR A 58 1.11 4.22 -4.77
CA TYR A 58 0.59 5.20 -3.82
C TYR A 58 1.09 4.92 -2.40
N ASP A 59 1.30 5.99 -1.64
CA ASP A 59 1.41 5.96 -0.18
C ASP A 59 -0.01 5.91 0.39
N SER A 60 -0.42 4.73 0.89
CA SER A 60 -1.81 4.47 1.26
C SER A 60 -1.95 4.10 2.73
N GLY A 61 -2.92 4.70 3.41
CA GLY A 61 -3.35 4.32 4.75
C GLY A 61 -4.69 3.58 4.70
N ILE A 62 -4.81 2.50 5.46
CA ILE A 62 -6.09 1.80 5.67
C ILE A 62 -6.44 1.73 7.16
N LEU A 63 -7.74 1.78 7.45
CA LEU A 63 -8.30 1.48 8.77
C LEU A 63 -9.11 0.19 8.68
N ILE A 64 -8.82 -0.74 9.58
CA ILE A 64 -9.45 -2.05 9.65
C ILE A 64 -10.15 -2.16 11.00
N LYS A 65 -11.43 -2.56 11.00
CA LYS A 65 -12.19 -2.80 12.22
C LYS A 65 -11.91 -4.22 12.79
N PRO A 66 -12.32 -4.52 14.02
CA PRO A 66 -11.97 -5.77 14.70
C PRO A 66 -12.44 -7.08 14.05
N ASP A 67 -13.35 -7.06 13.09
CA ASP A 67 -13.74 -8.28 12.35
C ASP A 67 -12.88 -8.53 11.08
N GLY A 68 -11.92 -7.64 10.80
CA GLY A 68 -11.03 -7.71 9.65
C GLY A 68 -11.49 -6.92 8.42
N GLU A 69 -12.65 -6.27 8.45
CA GLU A 69 -13.10 -5.41 7.34
C GLU A 69 -12.28 -4.11 7.25
N ILE A 70 -11.85 -3.75 6.04
CA ILE A 70 -11.27 -2.45 5.75
C ILE A 70 -12.40 -1.43 5.64
N VAL A 71 -12.46 -0.47 6.56
CA VAL A 71 -13.51 0.56 6.60
C VAL A 71 -13.05 1.92 6.09
N LEU A 72 -11.74 2.15 5.96
CA LEU A 72 -11.18 3.33 5.29
C LEU A 72 -9.98 2.94 4.44
N HIS A 73 -9.85 3.59 3.28
CA HIS A 73 -8.70 3.51 2.39
C HIS A 73 -8.40 4.90 1.84
N HIS A 74 -7.24 5.45 2.20
CA HIS A 74 -6.82 6.79 1.85
C HIS A 74 -5.47 6.75 1.13
N ARG A 75 -5.38 7.39 -0.04
CA ARG A 75 -4.13 7.65 -0.74
C ARG A 75 -3.65 9.06 -0.38
N LYS A 76 -2.39 9.19 0.04
CA LYS A 76 -1.79 10.48 0.40
C LYS A 76 -1.86 11.45 -0.78
N VAL A 77 -2.49 12.60 -0.56
CA VAL A 77 -2.71 13.60 -1.62
C VAL A 77 -1.42 14.38 -1.93
N ASN A 78 -0.71 14.81 -0.89
CA ASN A 78 0.52 15.59 -1.02
C ASN A 78 1.73 14.70 -0.80
N VAL A 79 2.43 14.38 -1.88
CA VAL A 79 3.69 13.64 -1.85
C VAL A 79 4.88 14.57 -2.03
N LEU A 80 6.05 14.16 -1.53
CA LEU A 80 7.30 14.84 -1.88
C LEU A 80 7.53 14.67 -3.39
N GLY A 81 7.90 15.75 -4.07
CA GLY A 81 8.21 15.71 -5.50
C GLY A 81 9.26 14.63 -5.80
N ASN A 82 9.05 13.87 -6.88
CA ASN A 82 9.91 12.77 -7.37
C ASN A 82 10.01 11.53 -6.46
N ALA A 83 9.35 11.49 -5.30
CA ALA A 83 9.40 10.35 -4.38
C ALA A 83 8.69 9.09 -4.91
N PHE A 84 7.82 9.24 -5.90
CA PHE A 84 6.95 8.19 -6.45
C PHE A 84 7.04 8.13 -7.98
N ASP A 85 8.15 8.59 -8.56
CA ASP A 85 8.42 8.50 -10.00
C ASP A 85 9.28 7.24 -10.28
N PRO A 86 8.69 6.17 -10.85
CA PRO A 86 9.34 4.88 -11.08
C PRO A 86 10.30 4.83 -12.28
#